data_AF-A0A6Q2Y6Y9-F1
#
_entry.id   AF-A0A6Q2Y6Y9-F1
#
_cell.length_a   1.000
_cell.length_b   1.000
_cell.length_c   1.000
_cell.angle_alpha   90.00
_cell.angle_beta   90.00
_cell.angle_gamma   90.00
#
_symmetry.space_group_name_H-M   'P 1'
#
loop_
_entity.id
_entity.type
_entity.pdbx_description
1 polymer ?
#
loop_
_entity_poly.entity_id
_entity_poly.type
_entity_poly.pdbx_seq_one_letter_code
_entity_poly.pdbx_strand_id
1 'polypeptide(L)'
;MRQSKRMRSPGVWLKEFSWEVTVGNRKRQKRDSHSSERENKSRKRHLHHKAYEGRYLETQSLNHQRLESKDRRPREASLEMGHDEDCRGAASRDRDRDEEWHHYSKSSGRSGKSGRSRRSSLRGRRPSASRQRSSYSVWAQLTLSFFLDTRVALKIIKNIDRYREAAMAEVEVLEQMNSLDFDRKYACVRMLDWFDHHGHVCISFELLGLSTYDFLKENSFQPFPIEHIRIMAYQIIKAVRFMHKNKLTHTDLKPENILFVDSEYDIEYNCKMKRDERTLKKPDVKVVDFGNSTYEHDHHTSVVSTRHYRAPEVILDLGWGHACDVWSLGCILIEYYLGSTLFQTHDSKEHLAMMERVLGPIPVHLLQKTRKRRYVHRYKLDWDEHSSSGRYVKKHCKPLKQYMVAQSEDHEQLFDLIQKMLEYDPAKRLSLDQALRHPFFNCLRKAKRS
;
A
#
# COMPACT_ATOMS: atom_id res chain seq x y z
N MET A 1 7.38 29.40 -32.49
CA MET A 1 6.59 28.35 -33.18
C MET A 1 7.04 26.99 -32.66
N ARG A 2 6.10 26.23 -32.11
CA ARG A 2 6.26 24.81 -31.73
C ARG A 2 6.33 23.95 -32.99
N GLN A 3 7.21 22.95 -33.00
CA GLN A 3 7.15 21.66 -33.72
C GLN A 3 8.53 20.98 -33.50
N SER A 4 8.71 19.69 -33.28
CA SER A 4 7.83 18.51 -33.31
C SER A 4 8.59 17.37 -32.59
N LYS A 5 8.05 16.85 -31.47
CA LYS A 5 8.45 15.54 -30.93
C LYS A 5 7.73 14.47 -31.73
N ARG A 6 8.46 13.65 -32.49
CA ARG A 6 7.98 12.40 -33.08
C ARG A 6 9.09 11.36 -32.94
N MET A 7 9.11 10.63 -31.84
CA MET A 7 9.90 9.40 -31.74
C MET A 7 9.14 8.28 -32.46
N ARG A 8 9.88 7.53 -33.28
CA ARG A 8 9.38 6.49 -34.18
C ARG A 8 9.04 5.20 -33.41
N SER A 9 8.12 4.43 -33.99
CA SER A 9 7.56 3.17 -33.50
C SER A 9 8.61 2.10 -33.13
N PRO A 10 8.42 1.33 -32.03
CA PRO A 10 9.38 0.35 -31.53
C PRO A 10 9.24 -1.01 -32.23
N GLY A 11 9.79 -1.13 -33.44
CA GLY A 11 9.81 -2.39 -34.20
C GLY A 11 11.13 -3.18 -34.14
N VAL A 12 12.12 -2.75 -33.36
CA VAL A 12 13.50 -3.30 -33.43
C VAL A 12 14.04 -3.76 -32.06
N TRP A 13 13.27 -3.61 -30.98
CA TRP A 13 13.69 -3.96 -29.63
C TRP A 13 13.20 -5.38 -29.29
N LEU A 14 14.13 -6.29 -28.96
CA LEU A 14 13.94 -7.71 -28.53
C LEU A 14 14.15 -8.82 -29.58
N LYS A 15 15.09 -8.65 -30.53
CA LYS A 15 15.78 -9.82 -31.11
C LYS A 15 17.15 -9.97 -30.44
N GLU A 16 17.17 -10.48 -29.22
CA GLU A 16 18.32 -11.15 -28.57
C GLU A 16 18.08 -11.26 -27.06
N PHE A 17 17.09 -12.05 -26.62
CA PHE A 17 17.14 -12.59 -25.24
C PHE A 17 16.50 -13.99 -25.24
N SER A 18 17.37 -14.99 -25.14
CA SER A 18 17.02 -16.38 -24.90
C SER A 18 16.58 -16.52 -23.43
N TRP A 19 15.36 -17.00 -23.23
CA TRP A 19 14.81 -17.29 -21.91
C TRP A 19 15.30 -18.65 -21.41
N GLU A 20 16.38 -18.70 -20.63
CA GLU A 20 16.65 -19.87 -19.78
C GLU A 20 16.15 -19.60 -18.36
N VAL A 21 14.89 -19.99 -18.13
CA VAL A 21 14.34 -20.18 -16.79
C VAL A 21 14.77 -21.56 -16.31
N THR A 22 15.57 -21.62 -15.23
CA THR A 22 15.93 -22.85 -14.52
C THR A 22 14.71 -23.48 -13.87
N VAL A 23 13.94 -24.26 -14.65
CA VAL A 23 12.95 -25.20 -14.11
C VAL A 23 13.66 -26.54 -13.91
N GLY A 24 13.82 -26.93 -12.64
CA GLY A 24 14.41 -28.20 -12.24
C GLY A 24 13.72 -29.40 -12.91
N ASN A 25 14.42 -30.00 -13.87
CA ASN A 25 14.00 -31.18 -14.60
C ASN A 25 14.19 -32.42 -13.71
N ARG A 26 13.15 -32.89 -13.03
CA ARG A 26 13.13 -34.27 -12.51
C ARG A 26 12.78 -35.21 -13.67
N LYS A 27 13.84 -35.70 -14.34
CA LYS A 27 13.82 -36.86 -15.23
C LYS A 27 13.15 -38.03 -14.50
N ARG A 28 12.07 -38.58 -15.08
CA ARG A 28 11.63 -39.95 -14.79
C ARG A 28 11.65 -40.72 -16.10
N GLN A 29 12.47 -41.76 -16.12
CA GLN A 29 12.80 -42.60 -17.25
C GLN A 29 11.54 -43.21 -17.91
N LYS A 30 11.50 -43.15 -19.25
CA LYS A 30 10.69 -44.05 -20.07
C LYS A 30 11.21 -45.49 -19.87
N ARG A 31 10.29 -46.42 -19.62
CA ARG A 31 10.49 -47.84 -19.93
C ARG A 31 9.77 -48.12 -21.23
N ASP A 32 10.49 -48.76 -22.14
CA ASP A 32 10.00 -49.28 -23.41
C ASP A 32 9.10 -50.50 -23.20
N SER A 33 8.09 -50.65 -24.05
CA SER A 33 7.63 -51.96 -24.51
C SER A 33 6.87 -51.83 -25.83
N HIS A 34 7.20 -52.75 -26.73
CA HIS A 34 6.92 -52.84 -28.17
C HIS A 34 5.48 -53.19 -28.61
N SER A 35 5.28 -52.95 -29.93
CA SER A 35 4.45 -53.68 -30.90
C SER A 35 2.93 -53.38 -30.88
N SER A 36 2.18 -53.39 -31.98
CA SER A 36 2.42 -53.73 -33.39
C SER A 36 1.22 -53.27 -34.25
N GLU A 37 1.52 -52.91 -35.51
CA GLU A 37 0.79 -53.20 -36.76
C GLU A 37 -0.68 -52.79 -37.05
N ARG A 38 -0.83 -52.31 -38.31
CA ARG A 38 -1.97 -52.45 -39.29
C ARG A 38 -3.24 -51.63 -39.04
N GLU A 39 -3.97 -51.10 -40.03
CA GLU A 39 -3.86 -50.93 -41.49
C GLU A 39 -5.04 -50.05 -41.96
N ASN A 40 -4.87 -49.41 -43.13
CA ASN A 40 -5.86 -49.07 -44.17
C ASN A 40 -6.97 -47.98 -44.03
N LYS A 41 -6.85 -47.01 -44.97
CA LYS A 41 -7.83 -46.51 -45.97
C LYS A 41 -9.18 -45.96 -45.49
N SER A 42 -9.49 -44.69 -45.83
CA SER A 42 -10.07 -44.32 -47.14
C SER A 42 -10.63 -42.88 -47.17
N ARG A 43 -10.20 -42.13 -48.19
CA ARG A 43 -10.94 -41.18 -49.07
C ARG A 43 -11.87 -40.06 -48.54
N LYS A 44 -11.55 -38.89 -49.14
CA LYS A 44 -12.40 -37.89 -49.84
C LYS A 44 -12.91 -36.65 -49.07
N ARG A 45 -12.18 -35.54 -49.34
CA ARG A 45 -12.61 -34.19 -49.75
C ARG A 45 -14.10 -33.85 -49.61
N HIS A 46 -14.41 -32.68 -49.05
CA HIS A 46 -15.34 -31.69 -49.63
C HIS A 46 -14.83 -30.26 -49.34
N LEU A 47 -14.82 -29.44 -50.39
CA LEU A 47 -14.63 -28.00 -50.43
C LEU A 47 -16.00 -27.32 -50.42
N HIS A 48 -16.15 -26.16 -49.76
CA HIS A 48 -17.01 -25.00 -50.09
C HIS A 48 -16.85 -24.00 -48.93
N HIS A 49 -16.25 -22.80 -49.00
CA HIS A 49 -16.28 -21.64 -49.91
C HIS A 49 -17.41 -20.63 -49.61
N LYS A 50 -17.00 -19.35 -49.54
CA LYS A 50 -17.73 -18.06 -49.44
C LYS A 50 -18.04 -17.59 -48.00
N ALA A 51 -17.50 -16.49 -47.46
CA ALA A 51 -17.23 -15.13 -47.96
C ALA A 51 -18.50 -14.36 -48.37
N TYR A 52 -18.89 -13.38 -47.56
CA TYR A 52 -19.67 -12.21 -47.95
C TYR A 52 -19.42 -11.04 -46.99
N GLU A 53 -18.95 -9.92 -47.56
CA GLU A 53 -18.94 -8.58 -46.98
C GLU A 53 -20.36 -7.96 -47.04
N GLY A 54 -20.65 -6.96 -46.19
CA GLY A 54 -21.77 -6.06 -46.45
C GLY A 54 -22.32 -5.22 -45.29
N ARG A 55 -21.69 -4.07 -45.06
CA ARG A 55 -22.23 -2.70 -44.78
C ARG A 55 -23.25 -2.41 -43.66
N TYR A 56 -22.85 -1.44 -42.82
CA TYR A 56 -23.52 -0.21 -42.35
C TYR A 56 -25.03 -0.22 -42.04
N LEU A 57 -25.39 0.24 -40.83
CA LEU A 57 -26.08 1.53 -40.60
C LEU A 57 -26.18 1.86 -39.09
N GLU A 58 -25.94 3.13 -38.77
CA GLU A 58 -26.17 3.79 -37.48
C GLU A 58 -27.66 3.82 -37.11
N THR A 59 -27.95 3.84 -35.81
CA THR A 59 -29.15 4.50 -35.28
C THR A 59 -28.81 5.24 -34.00
N GLN A 60 -28.87 6.58 -34.09
CA GLN A 60 -29.06 7.47 -32.96
C GLN A 60 -30.51 7.37 -32.47
N SER A 61 -30.73 7.58 -31.17
CA SER A 61 -32.05 7.99 -30.67
C SER A 61 -31.89 9.14 -29.67
N LEU A 62 -32.37 10.30 -30.09
CA LEU A 62 -32.68 11.48 -29.30
C LEU A 62 -34.16 11.43 -28.90
N ASN A 63 -34.49 11.87 -27.69
CA ASN A 63 -35.76 12.48 -27.27
C ASN A 63 -35.64 12.89 -25.79
N HIS A 64 -36.22 13.95 -25.24
CA HIS A 64 -36.63 15.28 -25.69
C HIS A 64 -36.93 16.05 -24.38
N GLN A 65 -36.64 17.35 -24.32
CA GLN A 65 -36.94 18.26 -23.19
C GLN A 65 -38.43 18.66 -23.08
N ARG A 66 -38.88 18.98 -21.85
CA ARG A 66 -39.83 20.07 -21.45
C ARG A 66 -39.85 20.16 -19.91
N LEU A 67 -39.44 21.25 -19.22
CA LEU A 67 -40.15 22.53 -18.90
C LEU A 67 -41.58 22.26 -18.38
N GLU A 68 -42.11 22.72 -17.24
CA GLU A 68 -41.98 23.91 -16.35
C GLU A 68 -42.91 23.59 -15.13
N SER A 69 -42.69 23.87 -13.84
CA SER A 69 -42.75 25.15 -13.11
C SER A 69 -43.48 24.97 -11.75
N LYS A 70 -42.98 25.69 -10.73
CA LYS A 70 -43.65 26.35 -9.58
C LYS A 70 -44.42 25.58 -8.48
N ASP A 71 -43.98 25.90 -7.26
CA ASP A 71 -44.74 26.44 -6.12
C ASP A 71 -45.03 25.59 -4.85
N ARG A 72 -44.52 26.16 -3.74
CA ARG A 72 -45.11 26.32 -2.38
C ARG A 72 -45.04 25.19 -1.34
N ARG A 73 -44.30 25.49 -0.26
CA ARG A 73 -44.59 25.10 1.15
C ARG A 73 -45.74 25.99 1.69
N PRO A 74 -46.48 25.60 2.75
CA PRO A 74 -46.08 25.80 4.17
C PRO A 74 -46.42 24.60 5.10
N ARG A 75 -45.61 24.25 6.13
CA ARG A 75 -45.68 24.58 7.58
C ARG A 75 -46.98 24.24 8.34
N GLU A 76 -46.87 23.37 9.35
CA GLU A 76 -47.41 23.36 10.75
C GLU A 76 -47.12 21.95 11.33
N ALA A 77 -46.52 21.65 12.51
CA ALA A 77 -46.53 22.11 13.91
C ALA A 77 -47.44 21.25 14.84
N SER A 78 -46.90 20.88 16.02
CA SER A 78 -47.53 20.31 17.26
C SER A 78 -47.30 18.78 17.50
N LEU A 79 -46.52 18.38 18.53
CA LEU A 79 -46.89 18.00 19.94
C LEU A 79 -47.71 16.67 19.97
N GLU A 80 -47.51 15.62 20.77
CA GLU A 80 -46.92 15.42 22.10
C GLU A 80 -46.70 13.89 22.38
N MET A 81 -46.07 13.61 23.53
CA MET A 81 -45.68 12.35 24.22
C MET A 81 -46.52 11.04 24.14
N GLY A 82 -45.83 9.90 24.37
CA GLY A 82 -46.29 8.85 25.31
C GLY A 82 -46.21 7.36 24.93
N HIS A 83 -45.30 6.63 25.60
CA HIS A 83 -45.33 5.22 26.05
C HIS A 83 -45.29 3.99 25.10
N ASP A 84 -44.26 3.16 25.37
CA ASP A 84 -44.17 1.69 25.48
C ASP A 84 -45.18 0.80 24.73
N GLU A 85 -44.67 -0.09 23.86
CA GLU A 85 -44.64 -1.54 24.15
C GLU A 85 -43.88 -2.34 23.07
N ASP A 86 -43.33 -3.46 23.54
CA ASP A 86 -42.68 -4.54 22.80
C ASP A 86 -43.42 -4.99 21.54
N CYS A 87 -42.66 -5.26 20.46
CA CYS A 87 -42.94 -6.43 19.64
C CYS A 87 -41.72 -6.94 18.87
N ARG A 88 -41.46 -8.22 19.11
CA ARG A 88 -40.53 -9.11 18.41
C ARG A 88 -40.84 -9.16 16.92
N GLY A 89 -39.82 -9.20 16.06
CA GLY A 89 -40.04 -9.55 14.66
C GLY A 89 -38.83 -9.43 13.74
N ALA A 90 -38.39 -10.59 13.26
CA ALA A 90 -37.72 -10.81 11.98
C ALA A 90 -36.25 -10.33 11.82
N ALA A 91 -35.38 -11.31 11.96
CA ALA A 91 -33.99 -11.31 11.53
C ALA A 91 -33.83 -10.95 10.03
N SER A 92 -33.10 -9.87 9.76
CA SER A 92 -32.32 -9.74 8.53
C SER A 92 -30.92 -10.31 8.80
N ARG A 93 -30.66 -11.51 8.27
CA ARG A 93 -29.31 -12.09 8.24
C ARG A 93 -28.55 -11.47 7.08
N ASP A 94 -27.97 -10.29 7.28
CA ASP A 94 -26.92 -9.77 6.41
C ASP A 94 -25.63 -10.56 6.69
N ARG A 95 -25.45 -11.64 5.93
CA ARG A 95 -24.18 -12.36 5.83
C ARG A 95 -23.28 -11.60 4.86
N ASP A 96 -22.62 -10.56 5.36
CA ASP A 96 -21.41 -10.07 4.70
C ASP A 96 -20.31 -11.11 4.88
N ARG A 97 -19.96 -11.72 3.76
CA ARG A 97 -18.95 -12.76 3.63
C ARG A 97 -17.58 -12.09 3.73
N ASP A 98 -17.11 -11.86 4.95
CA ASP A 98 -15.72 -11.49 5.21
C ASP A 98 -14.82 -12.59 4.63
N GLU A 99 -14.12 -12.29 3.53
CA GLU A 99 -13.17 -13.22 2.92
C GLU A 99 -12.00 -13.48 3.88
N GLU A 100 -12.07 -14.67 4.46
CA GLU A 100 -11.13 -15.30 5.35
C GLU A 100 -9.80 -15.59 4.62
N TRP A 101 -8.78 -14.74 4.84
CA TRP A 101 -7.42 -14.97 4.34
C TRP A 101 -6.49 -15.40 5.48
N HIS A 102 -6.34 -16.72 5.65
CA HIS A 102 -5.44 -17.34 6.63
C HIS A 102 -3.98 -17.46 6.14
N HIS A 103 -3.06 -17.23 7.10
CA HIS A 103 -1.65 -17.67 7.21
C HIS A 103 -0.55 -16.86 6.48
N TYR A 104 0.64 -16.57 7.03
CA TYR A 104 1.35 -16.96 8.27
C TYR A 104 2.44 -15.91 8.60
N SER A 105 2.75 -15.70 9.90
CA SER A 105 4.13 -15.48 10.37
C SER A 105 4.22 -15.87 11.84
N LYS A 106 4.73 -17.08 12.09
CA LYS A 106 5.21 -17.51 13.41
C LYS A 106 6.68 -17.19 13.51
N SER A 107 7.08 -16.44 14.53
CA SER A 107 8.43 -16.46 15.07
C SER A 107 8.34 -16.34 16.59
N SER A 108 8.09 -17.47 17.24
CA SER A 108 8.40 -17.67 18.66
C SER A 108 9.66 -18.52 18.73
N GLY A 109 10.75 -17.94 19.22
CA GLY A 109 11.96 -18.69 19.57
C GLY A 109 11.65 -19.72 20.66
N ARG A 110 12.20 -20.92 20.53
CA ARG A 110 12.21 -21.94 21.58
C ARG A 110 13.64 -22.33 21.93
N SER A 111 13.93 -22.21 23.22
CA SER A 111 14.96 -22.96 23.92
C SER A 111 14.44 -24.36 24.30
N GLY A 112 15.30 -25.38 24.14
CA GLY A 112 15.52 -26.43 25.15
C GLY A 112 14.55 -27.62 25.33
N LYS A 113 15.00 -28.78 24.83
CA LYS A 113 15.01 -30.15 25.42
C LYS A 113 13.73 -31.02 25.58
N SER A 114 13.88 -32.22 24.97
CA SER A 114 13.52 -33.60 25.38
C SER A 114 12.06 -34.06 25.58
N GLY A 115 11.72 -35.21 24.96
CA GLY A 115 10.62 -36.09 25.40
C GLY A 115 10.05 -36.99 24.29
N ARG A 116 10.10 -38.32 24.50
CA ARG A 116 9.71 -39.40 23.57
C ARG A 116 8.19 -39.54 23.30
N SER A 117 7.89 -40.02 22.09
CA SER A 117 6.86 -41.03 21.69
C SER A 117 5.37 -40.80 21.97
N ARG A 118 4.55 -40.75 20.92
CA ARG A 118 3.61 -41.84 20.55
C ARG A 118 2.90 -41.56 19.21
N ARG A 119 2.83 -42.59 18.37
CA ARG A 119 2.05 -42.66 17.13
C ARG A 119 0.55 -42.64 17.43
N SER A 120 -0.23 -41.84 16.70
CA SER A 120 -1.61 -42.19 16.38
C SER A 120 -1.95 -41.72 14.96
N SER A 121 -2.58 -42.62 14.22
CA SER A 121 -2.99 -42.52 12.83
C SER A 121 -4.31 -41.76 12.72
N LEU A 122 -4.37 -40.71 11.89
CA LEU A 122 -5.64 -40.22 11.35
C LEU A 122 -5.51 -39.91 9.86
N ARG A 123 -6.47 -40.46 9.13
CA ARG A 123 -6.64 -40.50 7.68
C ARG A 123 -6.91 -39.10 7.10
N GLY A 124 -6.61 -38.98 5.82
CA GLY A 124 -6.56 -37.73 5.06
C GLY A 124 -7.84 -36.89 5.04
N ARG A 125 -7.61 -35.58 5.04
CA ARG A 125 -8.36 -34.64 4.19
C ARG A 125 -7.32 -33.84 3.41
N ARG A 126 -7.38 -33.92 2.07
CA ARG A 126 -6.59 -33.07 1.17
C ARG A 126 -7.12 -31.63 1.30
N PRO A 127 -6.31 -30.63 1.67
CA PRO A 127 -6.71 -29.24 1.52
C PRO A 127 -6.53 -28.85 0.05
N SER A 128 -7.63 -28.40 -0.56
CA SER A 128 -7.65 -27.68 -1.82
C SER A 128 -6.68 -26.49 -1.77
N ALA A 129 -5.69 -26.49 -2.64
CA ALA A 129 -4.77 -25.37 -2.80
C ALA A 129 -5.48 -24.20 -3.48
N SER A 130 -5.74 -23.11 -2.76
CA SER A 130 -5.99 -21.79 -3.34
C SER A 130 -4.76 -20.90 -3.14
N ARG A 131 -3.89 -20.91 -4.15
CA ARG A 131 -2.93 -19.82 -4.42
C ARG A 131 -3.72 -18.54 -4.73
N GLN A 132 -3.36 -17.39 -4.15
CA GLN A 132 -3.04 -16.14 -4.87
C GLN A 132 -2.98 -14.92 -3.93
N ARG A 133 -1.77 -14.44 -3.61
CA ARG A 133 -1.46 -13.01 -3.75
C ARG A 133 -0.76 -12.87 -5.08
N SER A 134 -1.54 -12.58 -6.11
CA SER A 134 -0.99 -12.40 -7.46
C SER A 134 -0.53 -10.95 -7.55
N SER A 135 0.77 -10.68 -7.35
CA SER A 135 1.36 -9.36 -7.62
C SER A 135 0.91 -8.90 -9.01
N TYR A 136 0.15 -7.79 -9.12
CA TYR A 136 -0.46 -7.38 -10.40
C TYR A 136 0.57 -6.82 -11.41
N SER A 137 1.78 -6.57 -10.91
CA SER A 137 2.96 -6.17 -11.67
C SER A 137 4.17 -7.05 -11.32
N VAL A 138 5.17 -7.03 -12.20
CA VAL A 138 6.49 -7.62 -11.97
C VAL A 138 7.52 -6.52 -12.20
N TRP A 139 8.53 -6.44 -11.32
CA TRP A 139 9.65 -5.52 -11.49
C TRP A 139 10.82 -6.24 -12.13
N ALA A 140 11.44 -5.61 -13.11
CA ALA A 140 12.67 -6.07 -13.76
C ALA A 140 13.71 -4.95 -13.76
N GLN A 141 14.98 -5.30 -13.69
CA GLN A 141 16.08 -4.37 -13.90
C GLN A 141 16.57 -4.52 -15.34
N LEU A 142 16.72 -3.40 -16.06
CA LEU A 142 17.20 -3.38 -17.43
C LEU A 142 18.38 -2.44 -17.58
N THR A 143 19.31 -2.78 -18.47
CA THR A 143 20.44 -1.92 -18.83
C THR A 143 20.19 -1.32 -20.22
N LEU A 144 20.14 0.01 -20.32
CA LEU A 144 19.98 0.73 -21.58
C LEU A 144 21.37 0.98 -22.19
N SER A 145 21.71 0.23 -23.25
CA SER A 145 23.05 0.24 -23.86
C SER A 145 23.36 1.43 -24.77
N PHE A 146 22.37 2.24 -25.15
CA PHE A 146 22.55 3.33 -26.12
C PHE A 146 23.06 4.65 -25.52
N PHE A 147 23.00 4.82 -24.20
CA PHE A 147 23.59 5.96 -23.49
C PHE A 147 24.17 5.45 -22.17
N LEU A 148 25.51 5.36 -22.08
CA LEU A 148 26.27 5.15 -20.83
C LEU A 148 25.66 4.08 -19.91
N ASP A 149 25.58 2.81 -20.35
CA ASP A 149 25.27 1.62 -19.52
C ASP A 149 24.26 1.85 -18.37
N THR A 150 23.19 2.60 -18.64
CA THR A 150 22.35 3.15 -17.57
C THR A 150 21.32 2.11 -17.16
N ARG A 151 21.34 1.72 -15.89
CA ARG A 151 20.40 0.75 -15.33
C ARG A 151 19.10 1.45 -14.92
N VAL A 152 17.97 0.84 -15.27
CA VAL A 152 16.61 1.33 -14.98
C VAL A 152 15.78 0.25 -14.30
N ALA A 153 14.76 0.67 -13.55
CA ALA A 153 13.74 -0.23 -13.04
C ALA A 153 12.53 -0.22 -13.99
N LEU A 154 12.06 -1.39 -14.40
CA LEU A 154 10.90 -1.55 -15.28
C LEU A 154 9.76 -2.23 -14.52
N LYS A 155 8.63 -1.53 -14.36
CA LYS A 155 7.37 -2.06 -13.83
C LYS A 155 6.56 -2.63 -14.98
N ILE A 156 6.44 -3.95 -15.06
CA ILE A 156 5.68 -4.66 -16.09
C ILE A 156 4.32 -5.03 -15.53
N ILE A 157 3.27 -4.44 -16.07
CA ILE A 157 1.89 -4.64 -15.61
C ILE A 157 1.29 -5.85 -16.32
N LYS A 158 0.56 -6.70 -15.60
CA LYS A 158 -0.16 -7.83 -16.21
C LYS A 158 -1.15 -7.34 -17.26
N ASN A 159 -1.23 -8.08 -18.36
CA ASN A 159 -2.19 -7.85 -19.44
C ASN A 159 -3.62 -8.23 -19.00
N ILE A 160 -4.20 -7.41 -18.12
CA ILE A 160 -5.57 -7.49 -17.62
C ILE A 160 -6.08 -6.05 -17.60
N ASP A 161 -7.21 -5.79 -18.25
CA ASP A 161 -7.70 -4.43 -18.52
C ASP A 161 -7.75 -3.54 -17.28
N ARG A 162 -8.32 -4.03 -16.18
CA ARG A 162 -8.37 -3.29 -14.90
C ARG A 162 -6.99 -2.85 -14.39
N TYR A 163 -5.96 -3.69 -14.55
CA TYR A 163 -4.59 -3.35 -14.12
C TYR A 163 -3.92 -2.40 -15.11
N ARG A 164 -4.25 -2.50 -16.39
CA ARG A 164 -3.79 -1.56 -17.42
C ARG A 164 -4.37 -0.17 -17.18
N GLU A 165 -5.66 -0.05 -16.90
CA GLU A 165 -6.33 1.22 -16.56
C GLU A 165 -5.68 1.87 -15.33
N ALA A 166 -5.48 1.11 -14.25
CA ALA A 166 -4.80 1.60 -13.06
C ALA A 166 -3.36 2.06 -13.35
N ALA A 167 -2.64 1.34 -14.20
CA ALA A 167 -1.28 1.71 -14.61
C ALA A 167 -1.26 2.99 -15.46
N MET A 168 -2.26 3.20 -16.33
CA MET A 168 -2.36 4.44 -17.11
C MET A 168 -2.68 5.65 -16.22
N ALA A 169 -3.52 5.48 -15.20
CA ALA A 169 -3.73 6.52 -14.19
C ALA A 169 -2.44 6.85 -13.42
N GLU A 170 -1.65 5.83 -13.07
CA GLU A 170 -0.32 6.02 -12.46
C GLU A 170 0.63 6.80 -13.39
N VAL A 171 0.66 6.46 -14.68
CA VAL A 171 1.46 7.17 -15.69
C VAL A 171 1.07 8.65 -15.76
N GLU A 172 -0.22 8.98 -15.81
CA GLU A 172 -0.69 10.36 -15.87
C GLU A 172 -0.25 11.18 -14.64
N VAL A 173 -0.40 10.60 -13.45
CA VAL A 173 0.09 11.21 -12.20
C VAL A 173 1.60 11.44 -12.26
N LEU A 174 2.37 10.44 -12.70
CA LEU A 174 3.83 10.52 -12.78
C LEU A 174 4.31 11.54 -13.83
N GLU A 175 3.66 11.64 -14.99
CA GLU A 175 3.94 12.67 -16.00
C GLU A 175 3.73 14.07 -15.43
N GLN A 176 2.60 14.28 -14.73
CA GLN A 176 2.30 15.56 -14.10
C GLN A 176 3.31 15.91 -13.00
N MET A 177 3.57 14.98 -12.06
CA MET A 177 4.55 15.21 -10.98
C MET A 177 5.95 15.49 -11.55
N ASN A 178 6.36 14.75 -12.58
CA ASN A 178 7.64 14.96 -13.25
C ASN A 178 7.77 16.34 -13.89
N SER A 179 6.67 16.87 -14.45
CA SER A 179 6.63 18.18 -15.09
C SER A 179 6.71 19.34 -14.08
N LEU A 180 6.07 19.15 -12.92
CA LEU A 180 6.00 20.15 -11.85
C LEU A 180 7.31 20.20 -11.04
N ASP A 181 8.02 19.08 -10.92
CA ASP A 181 9.33 18.99 -10.27
C ASP A 181 10.47 18.96 -11.31
N PHE A 182 10.54 19.96 -12.19
CA PHE A 182 11.55 20.00 -13.26
C PHE A 182 12.98 20.11 -12.72
N ASP A 183 13.15 20.72 -11.54
CA ASP A 183 14.43 20.96 -10.88
C ASP A 183 14.83 19.85 -9.89
N ARG A 184 14.05 18.75 -9.83
CA ARG A 184 14.33 17.55 -9.04
C ARG A 184 14.55 17.85 -7.56
N LYS A 185 13.77 18.79 -7.03
CA LYS A 185 13.86 19.24 -5.64
C LYS A 185 13.11 18.33 -4.68
N TYR A 186 12.17 17.53 -5.16
CA TYR A 186 11.30 16.71 -4.33
C TYR A 186 11.67 15.23 -4.46
N ALA A 187 11.60 14.51 -3.35
CA ALA A 187 11.96 13.11 -3.26
C ALA A 187 10.83 12.19 -3.79
N CYS A 188 10.32 12.46 -4.99
CA CYS A 188 9.40 11.57 -5.71
C CYS A 188 10.19 10.78 -6.76
N VAL A 189 9.83 9.52 -6.99
CA VAL A 189 10.44 8.72 -8.06
C VAL A 189 10.20 9.33 -9.43
N ARG A 190 11.22 9.30 -10.27
CA ARG A 190 11.14 9.77 -11.65
C ARG A 190 10.77 8.63 -12.57
N MET A 191 9.61 8.75 -13.19
CA MET A 191 9.32 8.01 -14.42
C MET A 191 10.20 8.53 -15.55
N LEU A 192 10.85 7.64 -16.28
CA LEU A 192 11.70 7.97 -17.42
C LEU A 192 10.91 7.88 -18.73
N ASP A 193 10.12 6.81 -18.87
CA ASP A 193 9.31 6.54 -20.05
C ASP A 193 8.22 5.50 -19.71
N TRP A 194 7.25 5.32 -20.61
CA TRP A 194 6.29 4.22 -20.57
C TRP A 194 5.97 3.72 -21.98
N PHE A 195 5.66 2.44 -22.13
CA PHE A 195 5.32 1.85 -23.41
C PHE A 195 4.44 0.60 -23.25
N ASP A 196 3.73 0.23 -24.31
CA ASP A 196 3.03 -1.06 -24.39
C ASP A 196 3.93 -2.10 -25.08
N HIS A 197 4.07 -3.26 -24.46
CA HIS A 197 4.80 -4.39 -25.01
C HIS A 197 3.98 -5.68 -24.93
N HIS A 198 3.52 -6.18 -26.08
CA HIS A 198 2.67 -7.38 -26.17
C HIS A 198 1.43 -7.33 -25.25
N GLY A 199 0.82 -6.15 -25.09
CA GLY A 199 -0.33 -5.94 -24.21
C GLY A 199 0.03 -5.79 -22.73
N HIS A 200 1.30 -5.71 -22.39
CA HIS A 200 1.74 -5.30 -21.05
C HIS A 200 2.08 -3.81 -21.06
N VAL A 201 1.49 -3.04 -20.15
CA VAL A 201 1.97 -1.67 -19.88
C VAL A 201 3.28 -1.78 -19.13
N CYS A 202 4.32 -1.15 -19.63
CA CYS A 202 5.66 -1.14 -19.05
C CYS A 202 6.03 0.29 -18.69
N ILE A 203 6.35 0.54 -17.41
CA ILE A 203 6.73 1.86 -16.92
C ILE A 203 8.20 1.81 -16.48
N SER A 204 9.03 2.65 -17.08
CA SER A 204 10.46 2.76 -16.76
C SER A 204 10.71 3.86 -15.73
N PHE A 205 11.52 3.56 -14.73
CA PHE A 205 11.89 4.47 -13.64
C PHE A 205 13.40 4.54 -13.50
N GLU A 206 13.88 5.61 -12.87
CA GLU A 206 15.23 5.63 -12.30
C GLU A 206 15.42 4.41 -11.37
N LEU A 207 16.60 3.78 -11.44
CA LEU A 207 16.91 2.67 -10.53
C LEU A 207 17.25 3.22 -9.14
N LEU A 208 16.59 2.68 -8.13
CA LEU A 208 16.81 2.99 -6.72
C LEU A 208 17.36 1.77 -5.98
N GLY A 209 17.83 1.98 -4.75
CA GLY A 209 18.24 0.92 -3.84
C GLY A 209 17.06 0.18 -3.19
N LEU A 210 17.34 -0.48 -2.07
CA LEU A 210 16.33 -1.22 -1.30
C LEU A 210 15.21 -0.30 -0.79
N SER A 211 14.02 -0.87 -0.60
CA SER A 211 12.99 -0.22 0.22
C SER A 211 13.46 -0.09 1.67
N THR A 212 12.96 0.91 2.38
CA THR A 212 13.29 1.07 3.81
C THR A 212 12.84 -0.13 4.63
N TYR A 213 11.74 -0.79 4.23
CA TYR A 213 11.31 -2.07 4.79
C TYR A 213 12.31 -3.21 4.54
N ASP A 214 12.75 -3.39 3.29
CA ASP A 214 13.67 -4.47 2.94
C ASP A 214 15.02 -4.28 3.62
N PHE A 215 15.49 -3.03 3.74
CA PHE A 215 16.69 -2.72 4.50
C PHE A 215 16.52 -3.08 5.99
N LEU A 216 15.41 -2.69 6.64
CA LEU A 216 15.13 -3.09 8.03
C LEU A 216 15.14 -4.61 8.16
N LYS A 217 14.44 -5.31 7.28
CA LYS A 217 14.35 -6.77 7.28
C LYS A 217 15.72 -7.43 7.14
N GLU A 218 16.55 -6.96 6.20
CA GLU A 218 17.92 -7.46 6.03
C GLU A 218 18.83 -7.12 7.20
N ASN A 219 18.60 -5.98 7.86
CA ASN A 219 19.27 -5.60 9.11
C ASN A 219 18.64 -6.24 10.36
N SER A 220 17.90 -7.34 10.19
CA SER A 220 17.23 -8.08 11.28
C SER A 220 16.30 -7.22 12.15
N PHE A 221 15.58 -6.30 11.50
CA PHE A 221 14.64 -5.35 12.10
C PHE A 221 15.29 -4.48 13.19
N GLN A 222 16.58 -4.17 13.04
CA GLN A 222 17.24 -3.16 13.87
C GLN A 222 16.77 -1.77 13.43
N PRO A 223 16.42 -0.88 14.38
CA PRO A 223 15.93 0.45 14.07
C PRO A 223 17.01 1.31 13.41
N PHE A 224 16.58 2.39 12.75
CA PHE A 224 17.51 3.36 12.19
C PHE A 224 18.06 4.30 13.28
N PRO A 225 19.30 4.78 13.14
CA PRO A 225 19.82 5.87 13.96
C PRO A 225 18.94 7.12 13.84
N ILE A 226 18.75 7.86 14.93
CA ILE A 226 17.85 9.02 14.94
C ILE A 226 18.22 10.11 13.92
N GLU A 227 19.52 10.28 13.63
CA GLU A 227 19.99 11.19 12.58
C GLU A 227 19.46 10.79 11.20
N HIS A 228 19.51 9.48 10.88
CA HIS A 228 18.98 8.96 9.62
C HIS A 228 17.47 9.13 9.58
N ILE A 229 16.76 8.84 10.67
CA ILE A 229 15.31 9.06 10.77
C ILE A 229 14.99 10.54 10.49
N ARG A 230 15.77 11.48 11.04
CA ARG A 230 15.57 12.91 10.82
C ARG A 230 15.71 13.30 9.35
N ILE A 231 16.76 12.85 8.69
CA ILE A 231 17.01 13.16 7.28
C ILE A 231 15.93 12.55 6.39
N MET A 232 15.63 11.26 6.57
CA MET A 232 14.58 10.55 5.83
C MET A 232 13.21 11.23 6.04
N ALA A 233 12.82 11.49 7.29
CA ALA A 233 11.56 12.15 7.61
C ALA A 233 11.44 13.50 6.91
N TYR A 234 12.49 14.33 6.94
CA TYR A 234 12.48 15.62 6.27
C TYR A 234 12.27 15.50 4.74
N GLN A 235 12.94 14.55 4.10
CA GLN A 235 12.82 14.30 2.66
C GLN A 235 11.42 13.79 2.28
N ILE A 236 10.91 12.80 3.01
CA ILE A 236 9.59 12.21 2.78
C ILE A 236 8.49 13.27 2.99
N ILE A 237 8.51 14.00 4.11
CA ILE A 237 7.54 15.06 4.38
C ILE A 237 7.57 16.12 3.28
N LYS A 238 8.76 16.50 2.79
CA LYS A 238 8.88 17.48 1.70
C LYS A 238 8.26 16.96 0.40
N ALA A 239 8.43 15.67 0.08
CA ALA A 239 7.85 15.03 -1.11
C ALA A 239 6.33 14.92 -1.01
N VAL A 240 5.80 14.39 0.10
CA VAL A 240 4.35 14.25 0.29
C VAL A 240 3.65 15.61 0.34
N ARG A 241 4.28 16.63 0.95
CA ARG A 241 3.76 18.00 0.91
C ARG A 241 3.68 18.54 -0.53
N PHE A 242 4.65 18.19 -1.38
CA PHE A 242 4.59 18.57 -2.79
C PHE A 242 3.40 17.93 -3.50
N MET A 243 3.09 16.66 -3.22
CA MET A 243 1.87 16.00 -3.72
C MET A 243 0.62 16.74 -3.24
N HIS A 244 0.51 17.01 -1.93
CA HIS A 244 -0.65 17.69 -1.33
C HIS A 244 -0.85 19.10 -1.91
N LYS A 245 0.22 19.85 -2.18
CA LYS A 245 0.13 21.16 -2.85
C LYS A 245 -0.43 21.08 -4.27
N ASN A 246 -0.23 19.96 -4.93
CA ASN A 246 -0.77 19.65 -6.24
C ASN A 246 -2.06 18.83 -6.17
N LYS A 247 -2.76 18.88 -5.03
CA LYS A 247 -4.08 18.27 -4.80
C LYS A 247 -4.11 16.76 -4.92
N LEU A 248 -2.96 16.11 -4.77
CA LEU A 248 -2.80 14.66 -4.83
C LEU A 248 -2.58 14.10 -3.43
N THR A 249 -3.36 13.10 -3.05
CA THR A 249 -3.14 12.28 -1.84
C THR A 249 -2.51 10.96 -2.26
N HIS A 250 -1.47 10.48 -1.58
CA HIS A 250 -0.80 9.23 -1.97
C HIS A 250 -1.62 7.99 -1.55
N THR A 251 -2.23 8.03 -0.36
CA THR A 251 -3.12 7.01 0.21
C THR A 251 -2.51 5.65 0.58
N ASP A 252 -1.29 5.31 0.15
CA ASP A 252 -0.61 4.04 0.46
C ASP A 252 0.86 4.23 0.86
N LEU A 253 1.11 5.24 1.70
CA LEU A 253 2.42 5.44 2.31
C LEU A 253 2.72 4.33 3.32
N LYS A 254 3.86 3.68 3.13
CA LYS A 254 4.40 2.60 3.96
C LYS A 254 5.91 2.44 3.70
N PRO A 255 6.68 1.79 4.60
CA PRO A 255 8.12 1.60 4.42
C PRO A 255 8.51 0.87 3.13
N GLU A 256 7.63 0.04 2.57
CA GLU A 256 7.84 -0.63 1.26
C GLU A 256 7.80 0.35 0.07
N ASN A 257 7.08 1.48 0.23
CA ASN A 257 6.92 2.53 -0.80
C ASN A 257 7.85 3.73 -0.58
N ILE A 258 8.85 3.58 0.30
CA ILE A 258 9.95 4.53 0.48
C ILE A 258 11.24 3.77 0.16
N LEU A 259 11.95 4.17 -0.88
CA LEU A 259 13.19 3.52 -1.32
C LEU A 259 14.38 4.42 -1.08
N PHE A 260 15.52 3.82 -0.75
CA PHE A 260 16.79 4.53 -0.73
C PHE A 260 17.22 4.89 -2.15
N VAL A 261 17.82 6.06 -2.33
CA VAL A 261 18.51 6.40 -3.60
C VAL A 261 19.67 5.43 -3.82
N ASP A 262 20.43 5.19 -2.76
CA ASP A 262 21.48 4.18 -2.69
C ASP A 262 21.41 3.51 -1.31
N SER A 263 21.41 2.17 -1.31
CA SER A 263 21.33 1.36 -0.09
C SER A 263 22.68 0.76 0.33
N GLU A 264 23.80 1.33 -0.13
CA GLU A 264 25.13 1.01 0.40
C GLU A 264 25.21 1.25 1.92
N TYR A 265 25.85 0.31 2.62
CA TYR A 265 26.02 0.34 4.07
C TYR A 265 27.42 -0.10 4.47
N ASP A 266 27.84 0.37 5.63
CA ASP A 266 28.99 -0.15 6.36
C ASP A 266 28.49 -1.17 7.41
N ILE A 267 29.36 -2.12 7.78
CA ILE A 267 29.07 -3.12 8.81
C ILE A 267 29.97 -2.85 9.99
N GLU A 268 29.38 -2.63 11.16
CA GLU A 268 30.11 -2.48 12.42
C GLU A 268 29.60 -3.49 13.46
N TYR A 269 30.51 -4.06 14.25
CA TYR A 269 30.11 -4.96 15.32
C TYR A 269 29.60 -4.17 16.53
N ASN A 270 28.31 -4.30 16.85
CA ASN A 270 27.73 -3.68 18.02
C ASN A 270 27.99 -4.56 19.26
N CYS A 271 29.01 -4.20 20.05
CA CYS A 271 29.38 -4.93 21.27
C CYS A 271 28.24 -5.01 22.31
N LYS A 272 27.34 -4.00 22.35
CA LYS A 272 26.22 -3.97 23.30
C LYS A 272 25.15 -4.99 22.92
N MET A 273 24.86 -5.09 21.63
CA MET A 273 23.84 -5.98 21.08
C MET A 273 24.40 -7.35 20.68
N LYS A 274 25.74 -7.50 20.72
CA LYS A 274 26.51 -8.70 20.36
C LYS A 274 26.20 -9.22 18.95
N ARG A 275 26.06 -8.30 17.99
CA ARG A 275 25.74 -8.61 16.59
C ARG A 275 26.27 -7.52 15.67
N ASP A 276 26.36 -7.85 14.39
CA ASP A 276 26.66 -6.89 13.34
C ASP A 276 25.48 -5.93 13.12
N GLU A 277 25.81 -4.67 12.93
CA GLU A 277 24.88 -3.58 12.66
C GLU A 277 25.24 -2.96 11.30
N ARG A 278 24.24 -2.88 10.42
CA ARG A 278 24.39 -2.20 9.13
C ARG A 278 24.01 -0.74 9.27
N THR A 279 24.93 0.15 8.93
CA THR A 279 24.71 1.59 8.92
C THR A 279 24.76 2.10 7.50
N LEU A 280 23.67 2.71 7.03
CA LEU A 280 23.61 3.33 5.70
C LEU A 280 24.67 4.41 5.57
N LYS A 281 25.37 4.43 4.42
CA LYS A 281 26.31 5.51 4.11
C LYS A 281 25.61 6.83 3.86
N LYS A 282 24.43 6.79 3.21
CA LYS A 282 23.60 7.96 2.90
C LYS A 282 22.12 7.62 3.10
N PRO A 283 21.38 8.37 3.94
CA PRO A 283 19.96 8.12 4.20
C PRO A 283 19.05 8.87 3.21
N ASP A 284 19.49 9.05 1.96
CA ASP A 284 18.69 9.71 0.92
C ASP A 284 17.59 8.76 0.42
N VAL A 285 16.34 9.22 0.41
CA VAL A 285 15.17 8.40 0.06
C VAL A 285 14.30 9.06 -1.01
N LYS A 286 13.46 8.25 -1.66
CA LYS A 286 12.39 8.68 -2.56
C LYS A 286 11.10 7.90 -2.30
N VAL A 287 9.98 8.59 -2.45
CA VAL A 287 8.63 8.02 -2.42
C VAL A 287 8.29 7.43 -3.79
N VAL A 288 7.77 6.21 -3.80
CA VAL A 288 7.41 5.45 -5.01
C VAL A 288 5.94 4.99 -4.97
N ASP A 289 5.50 4.34 -6.04
CA ASP A 289 4.19 3.66 -6.17
C ASP A 289 2.98 4.60 -6.07
N PHE A 290 2.78 5.37 -7.13
CA PHE A 290 1.73 6.38 -7.23
C PHE A 290 0.39 5.78 -7.71
N GLY A 291 0.30 4.47 -7.95
CA GLY A 291 -0.87 3.83 -8.54
C GLY A 291 -2.14 3.82 -7.68
N ASN A 292 -2.03 4.13 -6.39
CA ASN A 292 -3.18 4.33 -5.49
C ASN A 292 -3.42 5.82 -5.15
N SER A 293 -2.67 6.74 -5.77
CA SER A 293 -2.85 8.15 -5.51
C SER A 293 -4.20 8.63 -6.04
N THR A 294 -4.79 9.62 -5.39
CA THR A 294 -6.13 10.13 -5.74
C THR A 294 -6.12 11.64 -5.67
N TYR A 295 -6.62 12.31 -6.72
CA TYR A 295 -6.78 13.75 -6.68
C TYR A 295 -7.99 14.15 -5.82
N GLU A 296 -7.94 15.34 -5.23
CA GLU A 296 -9.02 15.88 -4.39
C GLU A 296 -10.39 15.92 -5.11
N HIS A 297 -10.40 16.04 -6.44
CA HIS A 297 -11.62 16.08 -7.25
C HIS A 297 -12.09 14.71 -7.76
N ASP A 298 -11.30 13.66 -7.57
CA ASP A 298 -11.62 12.30 -8.01
C ASP A 298 -12.57 11.58 -7.05
N HIS A 299 -13.09 10.44 -7.48
CA HIS A 299 -13.87 9.57 -6.60
C HIS A 299 -13.00 8.97 -5.48
N HIS A 300 -13.39 9.25 -4.23
CA HIS A 300 -12.71 8.71 -3.05
C HIS A 300 -13.31 7.37 -2.64
N THR A 301 -12.54 6.30 -2.77
CA THR A 301 -12.95 4.97 -2.31
C THR A 301 -13.03 4.93 -0.78
N SER A 302 -13.92 4.09 -0.22
CA SER A 302 -14.14 4.04 1.23
C SER A 302 -12.97 3.46 2.02
N VAL A 303 -12.15 2.61 1.40
CA VAL A 303 -11.02 1.94 2.05
C VAL A 303 -9.75 2.14 1.23
N VAL A 304 -8.85 2.93 1.80
CA VAL A 304 -7.49 3.15 1.29
C VAL A 304 -6.45 2.73 2.31
N SER A 305 -5.18 2.79 1.91
CA SER A 305 -4.00 2.44 2.71
C SER A 305 -3.87 0.96 3.06
N THR A 306 -2.62 0.52 3.10
CA THR A 306 -2.25 -0.72 3.78
C THR A 306 -2.62 -0.63 5.26
N ARG A 307 -3.28 -1.67 5.79
CA ARG A 307 -4.01 -1.66 7.07
C ARG A 307 -3.22 -1.06 8.24
N HIS A 308 -1.94 -1.38 8.41
CA HIS A 308 -1.15 -0.96 9.56
C HIS A 308 -0.84 0.55 9.60
N TYR A 309 -0.97 1.24 8.46
CA TYR A 309 -0.70 2.67 8.31
C TYR A 309 -1.98 3.48 8.07
N ARG A 310 -3.14 2.81 8.17
CA ARG A 310 -4.44 3.39 7.85
C ARG A 310 -4.92 4.30 8.98
N ALA A 311 -5.33 5.51 8.60
CA ALA A 311 -5.81 6.53 9.52
C ALA A 311 -7.19 6.19 10.13
N PRO A 312 -7.49 6.68 11.35
CA PRO A 312 -8.74 6.38 12.05
C PRO A 312 -9.98 6.84 11.28
N GLU A 313 -9.93 7.98 10.58
CA GLU A 313 -11.04 8.47 9.77
C GLU A 313 -11.39 7.56 8.58
N VAL A 314 -10.41 6.81 8.06
CA VAL A 314 -10.63 5.80 7.01
C VAL A 314 -11.30 4.56 7.61
N ILE A 315 -10.85 4.09 8.78
CA ILE A 315 -11.44 2.92 9.47
C ILE A 315 -12.88 3.21 9.93
N LEU A 316 -13.10 4.42 10.41
CA LEU A 316 -14.40 4.91 10.90
C LEU A 316 -15.30 5.43 9.77
N ASP A 317 -14.88 5.38 8.50
CA ASP A 317 -15.69 5.79 7.35
C ASP A 317 -16.24 7.22 7.49
N LEU A 318 -15.36 8.15 7.87
CA LEU A 318 -15.66 9.57 8.11
C LEU A 318 -15.33 10.47 6.91
N GLY A 319 -14.88 9.87 5.80
CA GLY A 319 -14.20 10.57 4.71
C GLY A 319 -12.71 10.80 5.03
N TRP A 320 -11.89 10.86 4.00
CA TRP A 320 -10.46 11.09 4.11
C TRP A 320 -9.97 12.07 3.05
N GLY A 321 -8.77 12.60 3.26
CA GLY A 321 -8.07 13.49 2.34
C GLY A 321 -6.59 13.52 2.71
N HIS A 322 -5.88 14.61 2.40
CA HIS A 322 -4.43 14.74 2.65
C HIS A 322 -3.96 14.37 4.07
N ALA A 323 -4.81 14.58 5.09
CA ALA A 323 -4.49 14.24 6.47
C ALA A 323 -4.21 12.75 6.71
N CYS A 324 -4.75 11.83 5.90
CA CYS A 324 -4.51 10.40 6.08
C CYS A 324 -3.04 10.03 5.81
N ASP A 325 -2.39 10.68 4.85
CA ASP A 325 -0.97 10.49 4.56
C ASP A 325 -0.10 10.93 5.76
N VAL A 326 -0.51 11.99 6.47
CA VAL A 326 0.20 12.46 7.68
C VAL A 326 0.17 11.39 8.78
N TRP A 327 -0.98 10.72 8.96
CA TRP A 327 -1.08 9.61 9.90
C TRP A 327 -0.16 8.45 9.50
N SER A 328 -0.18 8.06 8.23
CA SER A 328 0.71 7.01 7.72
C SER A 328 2.18 7.35 7.94
N LEU A 329 2.59 8.61 7.76
CA LEU A 329 3.93 9.08 8.09
C LEU A 329 4.25 8.93 9.58
N GLY A 330 3.32 9.30 10.48
CA GLY A 330 3.48 9.08 11.92
C GLY A 330 3.76 7.61 12.26
N CYS A 331 3.04 6.68 11.63
CA CYS A 331 3.26 5.23 11.77
C CYS A 331 4.62 4.77 11.19
N ILE A 332 5.04 5.34 10.06
CA ILE A 332 6.35 5.02 9.44
C ILE A 332 7.50 5.47 10.35
N LEU A 333 7.43 6.68 10.92
CA LEU A 333 8.50 7.23 11.74
C LEU A 333 8.72 6.44 13.04
N ILE A 334 7.63 6.00 13.68
CA ILE A 334 7.75 5.13 14.85
C ILE A 334 8.26 3.74 14.49
N GLU A 335 7.92 3.22 13.30
CA GLU A 335 8.46 1.94 12.80
C GLU A 335 9.96 2.03 12.52
N TYR A 336 10.44 3.13 11.93
CA TYR A 336 11.88 3.38 11.78
C TYR A 336 12.62 3.45 13.12
N TYR A 337 11.97 4.01 14.13
CA TYR A 337 12.53 4.15 15.47
C TYR A 337 12.54 2.84 16.27
N LEU A 338 11.56 1.95 16.04
CA LEU A 338 11.43 0.68 16.77
C LEU A 338 11.94 -0.54 16.00
N GLY A 339 12.09 -0.43 14.68
CA GLY A 339 12.31 -1.55 13.77
C GLY A 339 11.09 -2.46 13.58
N SER A 340 9.92 -2.09 14.11
CA SER A 340 8.70 -2.89 14.00
C SER A 340 7.44 -2.01 13.94
N THR A 341 6.43 -2.51 13.23
CA THR A 341 5.16 -1.81 13.03
C THR A 341 4.41 -1.59 14.33
N LEU A 342 3.94 -0.36 14.54
CA LEU A 342 3.20 0.02 15.76
C LEU A 342 1.84 -0.69 15.89
N PHE A 343 1.11 -0.82 14.78
CA PHE A 343 -0.24 -1.40 14.74
C PHE A 343 -0.30 -2.70 13.93
N GLN A 344 0.29 -3.76 14.47
CA GLN A 344 0.28 -5.09 13.84
C GLN A 344 -1.04 -5.83 14.09
N THR A 345 -1.98 -5.75 13.14
CA THR A 345 -3.28 -6.42 13.25
C THR A 345 -3.91 -6.72 11.89
N HIS A 346 -4.83 -7.67 11.86
CA HIS A 346 -5.67 -8.02 10.72
C HIS A 346 -7.16 -7.80 10.97
N ASP A 347 -7.54 -7.08 12.04
CA ASP A 347 -8.92 -6.68 12.32
C ASP A 347 -9.04 -5.15 12.51
N SER A 348 -10.17 -4.58 12.09
CA SER A 348 -10.38 -3.13 12.16
C SER A 348 -10.73 -2.65 13.57
N LYS A 349 -11.49 -3.44 14.34
CA LYS A 349 -11.88 -3.10 15.70
C LYS A 349 -10.67 -3.26 16.65
N GLU A 350 -9.88 -4.32 16.45
CA GLU A 350 -8.59 -4.50 17.13
C GLU A 350 -7.62 -3.34 16.82
N HIS A 351 -7.56 -2.87 15.57
CA HIS A 351 -6.74 -1.71 15.21
C HIS A 351 -7.13 -0.45 16.00
N LEU A 352 -8.44 -0.14 16.08
CA LEU A 352 -8.93 0.98 16.89
C LEU A 352 -8.61 0.80 18.39
N ALA A 353 -8.68 -0.43 18.92
CA ALA A 353 -8.31 -0.71 20.30
C ALA A 353 -6.81 -0.53 20.56
N MET A 354 -5.96 -0.91 19.60
CA MET A 354 -4.52 -0.62 19.65
C MET A 354 -4.25 0.88 19.64
N MET A 355 -4.97 1.65 18.80
CA MET A 355 -4.88 3.11 18.80
C MET A 355 -5.25 3.67 20.18
N GLU A 356 -6.38 3.24 20.78
CA GLU A 356 -6.78 3.72 22.11
C GLU A 356 -5.75 3.43 23.19
N ARG A 357 -5.10 2.26 23.10
CA ARG A 357 -4.05 1.86 24.04
C ARG A 357 -2.78 2.69 23.91
N VAL A 358 -2.43 3.13 22.69
CA VAL A 358 -1.20 3.90 22.41
C VAL A 358 -1.41 5.40 22.61
N LEU A 359 -2.54 5.94 22.15
CA LEU A 359 -2.77 7.39 22.02
C LEU A 359 -3.80 7.92 23.03
N GLY A 360 -4.50 7.03 23.74
CA GLY A 360 -5.65 7.38 24.56
C GLY A 360 -6.97 7.30 23.78
N PRO A 361 -8.11 7.57 24.45
CA PRO A 361 -9.45 7.29 23.92
C PRO A 361 -9.73 8.04 22.61
N ILE A 362 -10.45 7.39 21.69
CA ILE A 362 -10.88 8.05 20.45
C ILE A 362 -11.88 9.16 20.82
N PRO A 363 -11.73 10.38 20.27
CA PRO A 363 -12.67 11.47 20.54
C PRO A 363 -14.12 11.08 20.24
N VAL A 364 -15.00 11.34 21.22
CA VAL A 364 -16.41 10.94 21.19
C VAL A 364 -17.12 11.47 19.93
N HIS A 365 -16.78 12.68 19.47
CA HIS A 365 -17.41 13.26 18.28
C HIS A 365 -17.11 12.48 16.99
N LEU A 366 -15.95 11.80 16.91
CA LEU A 366 -15.63 10.92 15.78
C LEU A 366 -16.44 9.62 15.84
N LEU A 367 -16.57 9.03 17.03
CA LEU A 367 -17.39 7.83 17.26
C LEU A 367 -18.89 8.10 17.06
N GLN A 368 -19.36 9.32 17.29
CA GLN A 368 -20.75 9.71 17.01
C GLN A 368 -21.03 9.86 15.51
N LYS A 369 -20.06 10.39 14.75
CA LYS A 369 -20.18 10.63 13.31
C LYS A 369 -20.02 9.36 12.45
N THR A 370 -19.36 8.31 12.96
CA THR A 370 -19.11 7.11 12.15
C THR A 370 -20.40 6.38 11.74
N ARG A 371 -20.41 5.90 10.49
CA ARG A 371 -21.44 4.98 9.97
C ARG A 371 -21.22 3.54 10.46
N LYS A 372 -20.03 3.21 10.96
CA LYS A 372 -19.67 1.86 11.42
C LYS A 372 -20.12 1.62 12.86
N ARG A 373 -21.44 1.64 13.09
CA ARG A 373 -22.06 1.51 14.43
C ARG A 373 -21.62 0.25 15.21
N ARG A 374 -21.25 -0.84 14.53
CA ARG A 374 -20.72 -2.06 15.14
C ARG A 374 -19.42 -1.88 15.94
N TYR A 375 -18.72 -0.75 15.78
CA TYR A 375 -17.52 -0.42 16.55
C TYR A 375 -17.84 0.38 17.81
N VAL A 376 -19.07 0.85 18.02
CA VAL A 376 -19.38 1.84 19.05
C VAL A 376 -20.50 1.34 19.97
N HIS A 377 -20.24 1.34 21.27
CA HIS A 377 -21.25 1.09 22.31
C HIS A 377 -21.20 2.21 23.34
N ARG A 378 -22.34 2.86 23.63
CA ARG A 378 -22.45 3.97 24.60
C ARG A 378 -21.38 5.07 24.40
N TYR A 379 -21.17 5.47 23.14
CA TYR A 379 -20.18 6.49 22.75
C TYR A 379 -18.71 6.14 23.01
N LYS A 380 -18.41 4.86 23.27
CA LYS A 380 -17.06 4.31 23.41
C LYS A 380 -16.82 3.20 22.40
N LEU A 381 -15.57 2.84 22.18
CA LEU A 381 -15.23 1.66 21.39
C LEU A 381 -15.85 0.42 22.05
N ASP A 382 -16.61 -0.35 21.26
CA ASP A 382 -17.19 -1.63 21.68
C ASP A 382 -16.10 -2.71 21.67
N TRP A 383 -15.29 -2.73 22.74
CA TRP A 383 -14.12 -3.60 22.88
C TRP A 383 -14.09 -4.29 24.25
N ASP A 384 -13.94 -5.61 24.25
CA ASP A 384 -13.72 -6.40 25.46
C ASP A 384 -12.23 -6.63 25.71
N GLU A 385 -11.70 -5.95 26.74
CA GLU A 385 -10.30 -6.08 27.17
C GLU A 385 -9.93 -7.48 27.69
N HIS A 386 -10.91 -8.28 28.14
CA HIS A 386 -10.67 -9.61 28.71
C HIS A 386 -10.65 -10.72 27.66
N SER A 387 -11.13 -10.43 26.45
CA SER A 387 -11.07 -11.33 25.30
C SER A 387 -9.63 -11.74 24.93
N SER A 388 -9.47 -12.75 24.07
CA SER A 388 -8.15 -13.13 23.54
C SER A 388 -7.46 -11.96 22.83
N SER A 389 -8.20 -11.21 22.01
CA SER A 389 -7.69 -10.03 21.32
C SER A 389 -7.42 -8.87 22.28
N GLY A 390 -8.28 -8.66 23.28
CA GLY A 390 -8.05 -7.67 24.34
C GLY A 390 -6.73 -7.90 25.08
N ARG A 391 -6.44 -9.16 25.45
CA ARG A 391 -5.15 -9.54 26.05
C ARG A 391 -3.97 -9.37 25.10
N TYR A 392 -4.15 -9.64 23.80
CA TYR A 392 -3.12 -9.39 22.78
C TYR A 392 -2.76 -7.91 22.71
N VAL A 393 -3.77 -7.03 22.58
CA VAL A 393 -3.58 -5.57 22.55
C VAL A 393 -2.89 -5.08 23.83
N LYS A 394 -3.38 -5.48 25.00
CA LYS A 394 -2.80 -5.08 26.29
C LYS A 394 -1.32 -5.48 26.45
N LYS A 395 -0.93 -6.61 25.87
CA LYS A 395 0.44 -7.14 25.92
C LYS A 395 1.40 -6.42 24.96
N HIS A 396 0.94 -6.07 23.76
CA HIS A 396 1.82 -5.56 22.70
C HIS A 396 1.75 -4.03 22.52
N CYS A 397 0.72 -3.39 23.06
CA CYS A 397 0.54 -1.94 23.00
C CYS A 397 0.70 -1.28 24.37
N LYS A 398 1.46 -0.18 24.39
CA LYS A 398 1.65 0.70 25.55
C LYS A 398 1.50 2.17 25.12
N PRO A 399 1.27 3.11 26.05
CA PRO A 399 1.20 4.53 25.70
C PRO A 399 2.42 5.01 24.91
N LEU A 400 2.21 5.88 23.91
CA LEU A 400 3.22 6.26 22.91
C LEU A 400 4.57 6.64 23.53
N LYS A 401 4.58 7.53 24.54
CA LYS A 401 5.82 7.99 25.20
C LYS A 401 6.64 6.86 25.85
N GLN A 402 6.02 5.74 26.20
CA GLN A 402 6.72 4.59 26.80
C GLN A 402 7.51 3.76 25.78
N TYR A 403 7.38 4.04 24.47
CA TYR A 403 8.24 3.45 23.44
C TYR A 403 9.60 4.13 23.31
N MET A 404 9.77 5.31 23.91
CA MET A 404 11.01 6.08 23.81
C MET A 404 12.16 5.38 24.54
N VAL A 405 13.28 5.10 23.85
CA VAL A 405 14.44 4.37 24.40
C VAL A 405 15.47 5.26 25.09
N ALA A 406 15.45 6.58 24.81
CA ALA A 406 16.36 7.56 25.40
C ALA A 406 15.64 8.88 25.66
N GLN A 407 16.08 9.63 26.67
CA GLN A 407 15.49 10.92 27.09
C GLN A 407 16.31 12.12 26.59
N SER A 408 16.96 11.98 25.42
CA SER A 408 17.65 13.12 24.81
C SER A 408 16.65 14.01 24.06
N GLU A 409 17.00 15.28 23.92
CA GLU A 409 16.15 16.29 23.26
C GLU A 409 15.68 15.84 21.87
N ASP A 410 16.55 15.21 21.08
CA ASP A 410 16.21 14.71 19.75
C ASP A 410 15.10 13.64 19.77
N HIS A 411 15.13 12.74 20.76
CA HIS A 411 14.13 11.69 20.90
C HIS A 411 12.80 12.28 21.37
N GLU A 412 12.82 13.22 22.30
CA GLU A 412 11.61 13.93 22.73
C GLU A 412 10.98 14.71 21.58
N GLN A 413 11.78 15.41 20.78
CA GLN A 413 11.30 16.15 19.61
C GLN A 413 10.75 15.22 18.52
N LEU A 414 11.34 14.04 18.30
CA LEU A 414 10.77 13.05 17.38
C LEU A 414 9.40 12.55 17.87
N PHE A 415 9.29 12.20 19.16
CA PHE A 415 8.03 11.72 19.73
C PHE A 415 6.95 12.79 19.77
N ASP A 416 7.31 14.05 19.99
CA ASP A 416 6.40 15.19 19.88
C ASP A 416 5.88 15.37 18.44
N LEU A 417 6.75 15.24 17.43
CA LEU A 417 6.35 15.26 16.02
C LEU A 417 5.39 14.09 15.70
N ILE A 418 5.73 12.87 16.10
CA ILE A 418 4.91 11.67 15.89
C ILE A 418 3.55 11.82 16.56
N GLN A 419 3.51 12.29 17.81
CA GLN A 419 2.26 12.49 18.55
C GLN A 419 1.34 13.47 17.81
N LYS A 420 1.88 14.57 17.26
CA LYS A 420 1.12 15.54 16.46
C LYS A 420 0.67 14.99 15.10
N MET A 421 1.41 14.06 14.51
CA MET A 421 1.02 13.33 13.28
C MET A 421 -0.07 12.28 13.54
N LEU A 422 -0.05 11.66 14.71
CA LEU A 422 -1.02 10.64 15.16
C LEU A 422 -2.22 11.26 15.92
N GLU A 423 -2.54 12.52 15.65
CA GLU A 423 -3.78 13.14 16.15
C GLU A 423 -5.00 12.48 15.47
N TYR A 424 -6.00 12.08 16.27
CA TYR A 424 -7.17 11.38 15.76
C TYR A 424 -8.00 12.23 14.81
N ASP A 425 -8.26 13.48 15.19
CA ASP A 425 -9.09 14.37 14.38
C ASP A 425 -8.28 14.89 13.19
N PRO A 426 -8.60 14.50 11.94
CA PRO A 426 -7.83 14.92 10.76
C PRO A 426 -7.81 16.44 10.60
N ALA A 427 -8.79 17.17 11.14
CA ALA A 427 -8.82 18.64 11.09
C ALA A 427 -7.87 19.30 12.09
N LYS A 428 -7.47 18.60 13.16
CA LYS A 428 -6.49 19.06 14.17
C LYS A 428 -5.09 18.51 13.93
N ARG A 429 -4.99 17.46 13.10
CA ARG A 429 -3.74 16.79 12.75
C ARG A 429 -2.76 17.75 12.11
N LEU A 430 -1.49 17.61 12.49
CA LEU A 430 -0.40 18.46 12.01
C LEU A 430 -0.35 18.52 10.48
N SER A 431 -0.35 19.71 9.90
CA SER A 431 -0.11 19.85 8.46
C SER A 431 1.38 19.63 8.13
N LEU A 432 1.70 19.16 6.93
CA LEU A 432 3.10 18.95 6.53
C LEU A 432 3.91 20.26 6.44
N ASP A 433 3.27 21.40 6.21
CA ASP A 433 3.93 22.72 6.28
C ASP A 433 4.32 23.09 7.72
N GLN A 434 3.51 22.72 8.71
CA GLN A 434 3.88 22.86 10.13
C GLN A 434 4.93 21.83 10.52
N ALA A 435 4.82 20.58 10.04
CA ALA A 435 5.78 19.51 10.32
C ALA A 435 7.21 19.89 9.89
N LEU A 436 7.40 20.51 8.71
CA LEU A 436 8.74 20.95 8.27
C LEU A 436 9.34 22.10 9.07
N ARG A 437 8.53 22.79 9.90
CA ARG A 437 8.99 23.83 10.83
C ARG A 437 9.22 23.29 12.24
N HIS A 438 8.96 22.00 12.47
CA HIS A 438 9.08 21.36 13.77
C HIS A 438 10.53 21.45 14.30
N PRO A 439 10.74 21.63 15.62
CA PRO A 439 12.07 21.71 16.22
C PRO A 439 13.01 20.55 15.85
N PHE A 440 12.46 19.35 15.67
CA PHE A 440 13.19 18.15 15.25
C PHE A 440 14.06 18.36 13.99
N PHE A 441 13.68 19.29 13.10
CA PHE A 441 14.41 19.59 11.87
C PHE A 441 15.30 20.84 11.94
N ASN A 442 15.50 21.44 13.12
CA ASN A 442 16.24 22.69 13.27
C ASN A 442 17.71 22.57 12.83
N CYS A 443 18.39 21.46 13.14
CA CYS A 443 19.78 21.23 12.73
C CYS A 443 19.94 21.22 11.20
N LEU A 444 19.01 20.57 10.48
CA LEU A 444 19.01 20.51 9.01
C LEU A 444 18.74 21.88 8.35
N ARG A 445 18.02 22.76 9.04
CA ARG A 445 17.77 24.13 8.55
C ARG A 445 18.96 25.07 8.75
N LYS A 446 19.69 24.91 9.86
CA LYS A 446 20.90 25.71 10.15
C LYS A 446 22.01 25.39 9.15
N ALA A 447 22.23 24.11 8.84
CA ALA A 447 23.23 23.65 7.87
C ALA A 447 23.00 24.14 6.43
N LYS A 448 21.80 24.61 6.07
CA LYS A 448 21.51 25.20 4.75
C LYS A 448 21.70 26.71 4.68
N ARG A 449 21.92 27.38 5.83
CA ARG A 449 22.09 28.84 5.93
C ARG A 449 23.55 29.25 6.16
N SER A 450 24.37 28.32 6.66
CA SER A 450 25.84 28.35 6.58
C SER A 450 26.29 27.86 5.21
#